data_AF-A0A254TKR7-F1
#
_entry.id   AF-A0A254TKR7-F1
#
_cell.length_a   1.000
_cell.length_b   1.000
_cell.length_c   1.000
_cell.angle_alpha   90.00
_cell.angle_beta   90.00
_cell.angle_gamma   90.00
#
_symmetry.space_group_name_H-M   'P 1'
#
loop_
_entity.id
_entity.type
_entity.pdbx_description
1 polymer ?
#
loop_
_entity_poly.entity_id
_entity_poly.type
_entity_poly.pdbx_seq_one_letter_code
_entity_poly.pdbx_strand_id
1 'polypeptide(L)'
;MLHINKTAFSLAKHARALVAVAVCSLQAAMAGEQASEILRVRVQNRIVLGEAELQNRRFADNEAAMAEFRRNVVTLPRNSSVQLTVELLERGGRYVDVTSHAATEYQSLSPAKLSVSSDGRVTAAPQSESLMGAGGDVAIVVVHDKPAQSAWNKIFFRVLP
;
A
#
# COMPACT_ATOMS: atom_id res chain seq x y z
N MET A 1 41.22 -5.80 -3.67
CA MET A 1 40.83 -4.83 -2.63
C MET A 1 39.66 -4.01 -3.15
N LEU A 2 38.44 -4.24 -2.63
CA LEU A 2 37.48 -3.20 -2.26
C LEU A 2 36.31 -3.90 -1.54
N HIS A 3 36.41 -3.95 -0.22
CA HIS A 3 35.30 -4.34 0.66
C HIS A 3 34.33 -3.15 0.70
N ILE A 4 33.18 -3.26 0.04
CA ILE A 4 32.14 -2.23 0.14
C ILE A 4 31.25 -2.55 1.33
N ASN A 5 31.26 -1.60 2.26
CA ASN A 5 30.68 -1.60 3.60
C ASN A 5 29.18 -1.95 3.62
N LYS A 6 28.84 -3.02 4.35
CA LYS A 6 27.48 -3.36 4.81
C LYS A 6 27.05 -2.41 5.94
N THR A 7 26.76 -1.14 5.66
CA THR A 7 26.45 -0.18 6.74
C THR A 7 25.56 1.00 6.34
N ALA A 8 24.61 0.81 5.41
CA ALA A 8 23.64 1.85 5.06
C ALA A 8 22.15 1.43 5.17
N PHE A 9 21.86 0.31 5.83
CA PHE A 9 20.50 -0.21 6.05
C PHE A 9 20.08 -0.14 7.53
N SER A 10 20.36 0.99 8.19
CA SER A 10 20.02 1.22 9.60
C SER A 10 19.14 2.45 9.82
N LEU A 11 18.09 2.58 9.01
CA LEU A 11 16.90 3.37 9.37
C LEU A 11 15.59 2.55 9.31
N ALA A 12 15.67 1.27 8.95
CA ALA A 12 14.54 0.34 8.93
C ALA A 12 14.45 -0.55 10.19
N LYS A 13 15.11 -0.17 11.30
CA LYS A 13 15.20 -0.99 12.52
C LYS A 13 14.32 -0.56 13.70
N HIS A 14 13.64 0.59 13.65
CA HIS A 14 12.76 1.04 14.73
C HIS A 14 11.26 1.05 14.42
N ALA A 15 10.85 0.56 13.23
CA ALA A 15 9.46 0.19 12.93
C ALA A 15 9.25 -1.34 12.91
N ARG A 16 10.24 -2.10 13.38
CA ARG A 16 10.24 -3.56 13.53
C ARG A 16 9.90 -3.91 14.97
N ALA A 17 8.61 -3.97 15.33
CA ALA A 17 8.22 -4.67 16.56
C ALA A 17 6.75 -5.13 16.64
N LEU A 18 5.80 -4.55 15.90
CA LEU A 18 4.38 -4.92 16.13
C LEU A 18 3.60 -5.50 14.94
N VAL A 19 4.18 -5.62 13.74
CA VAL A 19 3.48 -6.16 12.55
C VAL A 19 4.17 -7.43 12.02
N ALA A 20 4.96 -8.10 12.85
CA ALA A 20 5.78 -9.26 12.44
C ALA A 20 5.12 -10.63 12.72
N VAL A 21 3.95 -10.70 13.37
CA VAL A 21 3.41 -11.99 13.85
C VAL A 21 2.29 -12.57 12.96
N ALA A 22 1.59 -11.76 12.16
CA ALA A 22 0.49 -12.27 11.32
C ALA A 22 0.85 -12.42 9.82
N VAL A 23 1.86 -11.71 9.31
CA VAL A 23 2.26 -11.77 7.89
C VAL A 23 3.31 -12.87 7.63
N CYS A 24 3.90 -13.42 8.69
CA CYS A 24 5.00 -14.39 8.58
C CYS A 24 4.57 -15.78 8.04
N SER A 25 3.28 -16.05 7.94
CA SER A 25 2.77 -17.33 7.43
C SER A 25 2.44 -17.32 5.92
N LEU A 26 2.32 -16.14 5.30
CA LEU A 26 1.95 -16.03 3.88
C LEU A 26 3.17 -15.86 2.95
N GLN A 27 4.30 -15.46 3.51
CA GLN A 27 5.49 -15.07 2.74
C GLN A 27 6.36 -16.25 2.29
N ALA A 28 6.09 -17.46 2.80
CA ALA A 28 6.87 -18.67 2.50
C ALA A 28 6.42 -19.41 1.22
N ALA A 29 5.26 -19.07 0.63
CA ALA A 29 4.73 -19.80 -0.52
C ALA A 29 4.95 -19.11 -1.88
N MET A 30 5.46 -17.87 -1.91
CA MET A 30 5.51 -17.03 -3.12
C MET A 30 6.93 -16.89 -3.71
N ALA A 31 7.73 -17.96 -3.62
CA ALA A 31 9.05 -18.03 -4.26
C ALA A 31 8.96 -18.95 -5.49
N GLY A 32 8.19 -18.54 -6.49
CA GLY A 32 8.00 -19.29 -7.71
C GLY A 32 7.46 -18.43 -8.85
N GLU A 33 8.37 -18.05 -9.74
CA GLU A 33 8.11 -17.71 -11.14
C GLU A 33 7.52 -16.32 -11.49
N GLN A 34 8.20 -15.68 -12.43
CA GLN A 34 7.99 -14.32 -12.90
C GLN A 34 6.67 -14.16 -13.66
N ALA A 35 5.63 -13.73 -12.96
CA ALA A 35 4.73 -12.72 -13.48
C ALA A 35 4.66 -11.64 -12.41
N SER A 36 5.32 -10.50 -12.63
CA SER A 36 5.16 -9.33 -11.78
C SER A 36 3.77 -8.77 -12.03
N GLU A 37 2.75 -9.42 -11.47
CA GLU A 37 1.36 -9.02 -11.58
C GLU A 37 1.19 -7.76 -10.75
N ILE A 38 1.08 -6.63 -11.44
CA ILE A 38 0.97 -5.33 -10.79
C ILE A 38 -0.50 -5.07 -10.50
N LEU A 39 -0.81 -4.90 -9.22
CA LEU A 39 -2.04 -4.26 -8.77
C LEU A 39 -1.87 -2.76 -8.82
N ARG A 40 -2.49 -2.13 -9.80
CA ARG A 40 -2.56 -0.67 -9.90
C ARG A 40 -3.76 -0.20 -9.12
N VAL A 41 -3.60 0.89 -8.36
CA VAL A 41 -4.75 1.52 -7.69
C VAL A 41 -4.92 2.94 -8.17
N ARG A 42 -6.16 3.29 -8.48
CA ARG A 42 -6.59 4.65 -8.79
C ARG A 42 -7.43 5.21 -7.67
N VAL A 43 -7.20 6.49 -7.38
CA VAL A 43 -7.96 7.27 -6.41
C VAL A 43 -8.26 8.62 -7.04
N GLN A 44 -9.53 9.04 -7.09
CA GLN A 44 -9.95 10.31 -7.70
C GLN A 44 -9.39 10.50 -9.13
N ASN A 45 -9.46 9.46 -9.96
CA ASN A 45 -8.95 9.46 -11.34
C ASN A 45 -7.42 9.62 -11.50
N ARG A 46 -6.66 9.46 -10.41
CA ARG A 46 -5.18 9.47 -10.41
C ARG A 46 -4.64 8.09 -10.07
N ILE A 47 -3.64 7.61 -10.79
CA ILE A 47 -2.89 6.40 -10.42
C ILE A 47 -2.03 6.74 -9.20
N VAL A 48 -2.18 5.93 -8.15
CA VAL A 48 -1.38 6.03 -6.94
C VAL A 48 -0.40 4.87 -6.93
N LEU A 49 0.89 5.19 -6.97
CA LEU A 49 1.95 4.20 -6.81
C LEU A 49 1.98 3.78 -5.35
N GLY A 50 1.65 2.53 -5.10
CA GLY A 50 1.82 1.97 -3.76
C GLY A 50 3.22 1.41 -3.54
N GLU A 51 3.42 0.78 -2.38
CA GLU A 51 4.76 0.33 -1.93
C GLU A 51 5.46 -0.58 -2.96
N ALA A 52 4.76 -1.55 -3.55
CA ALA A 52 5.35 -2.48 -4.51
C ALA A 52 5.86 -1.77 -5.77
N GLU A 53 5.11 -0.80 -6.29
CA GLU A 53 5.50 -0.02 -7.47
C GLU A 53 6.65 0.94 -7.17
N LEU A 54 6.64 1.55 -5.98
CA LEU A 54 7.72 2.43 -5.53
C LEU A 54 9.04 1.66 -5.32
N GLN A 55 8.99 0.43 -4.80
CA GLN A 55 10.19 -0.41 -4.62
C GLN A 55 10.82 -0.83 -5.94
N ASN A 56 10.01 -1.01 -6.99
CA ASN A 56 10.50 -1.35 -8.32
C ASN A 56 11.07 -0.16 -9.09
N ARG A 57 10.88 1.07 -8.60
CA ARG A 57 11.47 2.27 -9.19
C ARG A 57 12.90 2.48 -8.71
N ARG A 58 13.75 2.91 -9.65
CA ARG A 58 15.07 3.44 -9.34
C ARG A 58 14.95 4.94 -9.10
N PHE A 59 15.45 5.40 -7.97
CA PHE A 59 15.57 6.81 -7.64
C PHE A 59 17.02 7.24 -7.68
N ALA A 60 17.27 8.49 -8.07
CA ALA A 60 18.61 9.05 -8.11
C ALA A 60 19.20 9.21 -6.70
N ASP A 61 18.36 9.61 -5.75
CA ASP A 61 18.71 9.82 -4.35
C ASP A 61 17.47 9.65 -3.43
N ASN A 62 17.69 9.81 -2.12
CA ASN A 62 16.64 9.71 -1.12
C ASN A 62 15.62 10.85 -1.19
N GLU A 63 16.02 12.05 -1.65
CA GLU A 63 15.13 13.19 -1.75
C GLU A 63 14.10 12.98 -2.86
N ALA A 64 14.54 12.48 -4.02
CA ALA A 64 13.70 12.07 -5.13
C ALA A 64 12.72 10.95 -4.72
N ALA A 65 13.20 9.95 -3.97
CA ALA A 65 12.34 8.88 -3.44
C ALA A 65 11.27 9.44 -2.49
N MET A 66 11.62 10.35 -1.59
CA MET A 66 10.68 10.97 -0.65
C MET A 66 9.71 11.92 -1.36
N ALA A 67 10.15 12.66 -2.36
CA ALA A 67 9.28 13.51 -3.18
C ALA A 67 8.23 12.67 -3.92
N GLU A 68 8.64 11.55 -4.50
CA GLU A 68 7.71 10.65 -5.20
C GLU A 68 6.74 9.98 -4.22
N PHE A 69 7.23 9.51 -3.07
CA PHE A 69 6.36 8.98 -2.01
C PHE A 69 5.29 10.00 -1.59
N ARG A 70 5.69 11.24 -1.27
CA ARG A 70 4.76 12.31 -0.86
C ARG A 70 3.70 12.62 -1.92
N ARG A 71 4.05 12.56 -3.21
CA ARG A 71 3.08 12.74 -4.31
C ARG A 71 2.03 11.63 -4.34
N ASN A 72 2.38 10.43 -3.92
CA ASN A 72 1.51 9.26 -3.91
C ASN A 72 0.72 9.08 -2.59
N VAL A 73 0.99 9.88 -1.55
CA VAL A 73 0.11 9.94 -0.39
C VAL A 73 -1.23 10.54 -0.81
N VAL A 74 -2.31 9.80 -0.57
CA VAL A 74 -3.68 10.27 -0.81
C VAL A 74 -4.11 11.12 0.38
N THR A 75 -4.57 12.33 0.10
CA THR A 75 -5.09 13.20 1.15
C THR A 75 -6.59 13.05 1.25
N LEU A 76 -7.11 12.76 2.45
CA LEU A 76 -8.53 12.54 2.68
C LEU A 76 -8.99 13.37 3.89
N PRO A 77 -9.91 14.35 3.70
CA PRO A 77 -10.49 15.07 4.83
C PRO A 77 -11.18 14.13 5.82
N ARG A 78 -11.26 14.53 7.09
CA ARG A 78 -12.11 13.82 8.07
C ARG A 78 -13.55 13.78 7.62
N ASN A 79 -14.27 12.74 8.08
CA ASN A 79 -15.67 12.50 7.74
C ASN A 79 -15.94 12.41 6.24
N SER A 80 -14.90 12.20 5.43
CA SER A 80 -15.04 12.03 3.99
C SER A 80 -14.70 10.59 3.60
N SER A 81 -15.17 10.22 2.41
CA SER A 81 -14.85 8.93 1.81
C SER A 81 -14.34 9.10 0.39
N VAL A 82 -13.60 8.11 -0.07
CA VAL A 82 -13.10 8.04 -1.44
C VAL A 82 -13.24 6.61 -1.95
N GLN A 83 -13.60 6.49 -3.22
CA GLN A 83 -13.66 5.20 -3.90
C GLN A 83 -12.29 4.86 -4.47
N LEU A 84 -11.79 3.66 -4.16
CA LEU A 84 -10.65 3.08 -4.86
C LEU A 84 -11.16 2.40 -6.13
N THR A 85 -10.35 2.45 -7.18
CA THR A 85 -10.46 1.55 -8.33
C THR A 85 -9.19 0.73 -8.40
N VAL A 86 -9.34 -0.58 -8.33
CA VAL A 86 -8.23 -1.53 -8.29
C VAL A 86 -8.18 -2.26 -9.61
N GLU A 87 -7.06 -2.12 -10.32
CA GLU A 87 -6.84 -2.71 -11.63
C GLU A 87 -5.71 -3.73 -11.58
N LEU A 88 -5.97 -4.95 -12.05
CA LEU A 88 -5.00 -6.02 -12.15
C LEU A 88 -4.42 -6.07 -13.56
N LEU A 89 -3.10 -6.15 -13.68
CA LEU A 89 -2.44 -6.42 -14.95
C LEU A 89 -2.49 -7.92 -15.26
N GLU A 90 -3.33 -8.32 -16.22
CA GLU A 90 -3.43 -9.70 -16.67
C GLU A 90 -2.23 -10.11 -17.55
N ARG A 91 -2.00 -11.44 -17.64
CA ARG A 91 -1.06 -12.06 -18.57
C ARG A 91 -1.50 -11.80 -20.02
N GLY A 92 -1.06 -10.68 -20.57
CA GLY A 92 -1.54 -10.12 -21.83
C GLY A 92 -1.42 -8.59 -21.90
N GLY A 93 -1.04 -7.95 -20.78
CA GLY A 93 -0.77 -6.50 -20.73
C GLY A 93 -2.02 -5.63 -20.53
N ARG A 94 -3.19 -6.26 -20.36
CA ARG A 94 -4.46 -5.58 -20.15
C ARG A 94 -4.72 -5.36 -18.66
N TYR A 95 -5.18 -4.18 -18.31
CA TYR A 95 -5.68 -3.87 -16.97
C TYR A 95 -7.17 -4.22 -16.88
N VAL A 96 -7.56 -4.95 -15.84
CA VAL A 96 -8.96 -5.31 -15.55
C VAL A 96 -9.34 -4.80 -14.17
N ASP A 97 -10.52 -4.20 -14.06
CA ASP A 97 -11.07 -3.75 -12.79
C ASP A 97 -11.44 -4.97 -11.92
N VAL A 98 -10.81 -5.08 -10.75
CA VAL A 98 -11.04 -6.12 -9.75
C VAL A 98 -11.52 -5.53 -8.42
N THR A 99 -12.00 -4.29 -8.42
CA THR A 99 -12.35 -3.53 -7.21
C THR A 99 -13.31 -4.29 -6.30
N SER A 100 -14.38 -4.85 -6.86
CA SER A 100 -15.40 -5.61 -6.11
C SER A 100 -15.32 -7.11 -6.38
N HIS A 101 -14.19 -7.59 -6.90
CA HIS A 101 -14.01 -9.02 -7.16
C HIS A 101 -13.94 -9.78 -5.83
N ALA A 102 -14.58 -10.95 -5.73
CA ALA A 102 -14.60 -11.78 -4.51
C ALA A 102 -13.21 -12.30 -4.04
N ALA A 103 -12.17 -12.06 -4.83
CA ALA A 103 -10.79 -12.46 -4.55
C ALA A 103 -9.93 -11.24 -4.17
N THR A 104 -10.54 -10.05 -4.15
CA THR A 104 -9.89 -8.80 -3.76
C THR A 104 -10.28 -8.49 -2.33
N GLU A 105 -9.27 -8.39 -1.47
CA GLU A 105 -9.43 -8.05 -0.06
C GLU A 105 -8.75 -6.72 0.25
N TYR A 106 -9.35 -5.98 1.16
CA TYR A 106 -8.87 -4.68 1.61
C TYR A 106 -8.66 -4.72 3.11
N GLN A 107 -7.54 -4.16 3.58
CA GLN A 107 -7.24 -4.07 5.00
C GLN A 107 -6.67 -2.71 5.34
N SER A 108 -7.26 -2.07 6.37
CA SER A 108 -6.66 -0.89 6.98
C SER A 108 -5.67 -1.28 8.06
N LEU A 109 -4.47 -0.68 8.02
CA LEU A 109 -3.47 -0.83 9.08
C LEU A 109 -3.75 0.09 10.28
N SER A 110 -4.75 0.96 10.21
CA SER A 110 -5.24 1.73 11.37
C SER A 110 -6.76 1.92 11.29
N PRO A 111 -7.55 0.88 11.60
CA PRO A 111 -9.01 0.91 11.51
C PRO A 111 -9.68 2.04 12.30
N ALA A 112 -9.05 2.49 13.39
CA ALA A 112 -9.53 3.61 14.20
C ALA A 112 -9.47 4.97 13.48
N LYS A 113 -8.66 5.12 12.43
CA LYS A 113 -8.49 6.36 11.65
C LYS A 113 -9.08 6.26 10.25
N LEU A 114 -8.99 5.08 9.65
CA LEU A 114 -9.34 4.85 8.26
C LEU A 114 -9.94 3.45 8.17
N SER A 115 -11.15 3.35 7.64
CA SER A 115 -11.80 2.08 7.34
C SER A 115 -11.90 1.89 5.84
N VAL A 116 -12.00 0.64 5.40
CA VAL A 116 -12.20 0.28 4.00
C VAL A 116 -13.22 -0.86 3.93
N SER A 117 -14.19 -0.75 3.03
CA SER A 117 -15.17 -1.81 2.76
C SER A 117 -14.68 -2.76 1.65
N SER A 118 -15.38 -3.88 1.50
CA SER A 118 -15.05 -4.91 0.49
C SER A 118 -15.21 -4.44 -0.96
N ASP A 119 -15.94 -3.33 -1.20
CA ASP A 119 -16.07 -2.68 -2.51
C ASP A 119 -15.03 -1.58 -2.72
N GLY A 120 -14.03 -1.44 -1.84
CA GLY A 120 -12.94 -0.47 -1.99
C GLY A 120 -13.31 0.96 -1.60
N ARG A 121 -14.42 1.20 -0.88
CA ARG A 121 -14.71 2.53 -0.32
C ARG A 121 -13.93 2.76 0.97
N VAL A 122 -13.04 3.75 0.94
CA VAL A 122 -12.22 4.17 2.07
C VAL A 122 -12.90 5.33 2.79
N THR A 123 -13.06 5.24 4.12
CA THR A 123 -13.72 6.27 4.94
C THR A 123 -12.82 6.70 6.09
N ALA A 124 -12.57 8.02 6.18
CA ALA A 124 -11.83 8.61 7.30
C ALA A 124 -12.74 8.74 8.53
N ALA A 125 -12.27 8.27 9.67
CA ALA A 125 -13.00 8.33 10.92
C ALA A 125 -13.22 9.77 11.40
N PRO A 126 -14.30 10.04 12.15
CA PRO A 126 -14.47 11.29 12.87
C PRO A 126 -13.36 11.48 13.91
N GLN A 127 -13.08 12.74 14.25
CA GLN A 127 -12.06 13.10 15.25
C GLN A 127 -12.32 12.38 16.58
N SER A 128 -11.40 11.51 16.98
CA SER A 128 -11.29 11.00 18.35
C SER A 128 -10.25 11.86 19.07
N GLU A 129 -10.65 12.53 20.15
CA GLU A 129 -9.74 13.28 21.03
C GLU A 129 -8.65 12.37 21.64
N SER A 130 -8.85 11.05 21.65
CA SER A 130 -7.87 10.07 22.11
C SER A 130 -6.73 9.79 21.10
N LEU A 131 -6.85 10.26 19.85
CA LEU A 131 -5.82 10.09 18.80
C LEU A 131 -4.98 11.37 18.56
N MET A 132 -5.12 12.37 19.46
CA MET A 132 -4.50 13.70 19.40
C MET A 132 -2.96 13.74 19.26
N GLY A 133 -2.25 12.61 19.38
CA GLY A 133 -0.80 12.53 19.23
C GLY A 133 -0.30 11.83 17.96
N ALA A 134 -1.18 11.18 17.19
CA ALA A 134 -0.74 10.32 16.10
C ALA A 134 -0.87 11.01 14.74
N GLY A 135 -0.11 12.08 14.51
CA GLY A 135 0.19 12.52 13.14
C GLY A 135 0.92 11.40 12.41
N GLY A 136 0.49 11.03 11.21
CA GLY A 136 1.14 9.97 10.43
C GLY A 136 0.27 9.48 9.29
N ASP A 137 0.93 9.08 8.20
CA ASP A 137 0.26 8.47 7.06
C ASP A 137 -0.23 7.05 7.46
N VAL A 138 -1.50 6.76 7.17
CA VAL A 138 -2.14 5.46 7.41
C VAL A 138 -2.12 4.68 6.11
N ALA A 139 -1.98 3.35 6.17
CA ALA A 139 -1.97 2.54 4.95
C ALA A 139 -3.22 1.67 4.81
N ILE A 140 -3.69 1.55 3.56
CA ILE A 140 -4.60 0.48 3.12
C ILE A 140 -3.78 -0.51 2.31
N VAL A 141 -3.87 -1.79 2.68
CA VAL A 141 -3.33 -2.90 1.90
C VAL A 141 -4.47 -3.46 1.05
N VAL A 142 -4.18 -3.72 -0.22
CA VAL A 142 -5.08 -4.38 -1.16
C VAL A 142 -4.38 -5.65 -1.63
N VAL A 143 -5.08 -6.77 -1.57
CA VAL A 143 -4.58 -8.06 -2.07
C VAL A 143 -5.60 -8.60 -3.06
N HIS A 144 -5.15 -9.07 -4.21
CA HIS A 144 -5.95 -9.87 -5.11
C HIS A 144 -5.32 -11.26 -5.15
N ASP A 145 -6.01 -12.28 -4.65
CA ASP A 145 -5.46 -13.62 -4.52
C ASP A 145 -6.31 -14.65 -5.26
N LYS A 146 -5.78 -15.20 -6.34
CA LYS A 146 -6.32 -16.35 -7.06
C LYS A 146 -5.23 -17.41 -7.19
N PRO A 147 -5.59 -18.71 -7.24
CA PRO A 147 -4.61 -19.79 -7.35
C PRO A 147 -3.60 -19.67 -8.50
N ALA A 148 -3.94 -18.94 -9.57
CA ALA A 148 -3.11 -18.75 -10.75
C ALA A 148 -2.48 -17.35 -10.85
N GLN A 149 -2.88 -16.40 -9.98
CA GLN A 149 -2.53 -14.99 -10.09
C GLN A 149 -2.77 -14.28 -8.75
N SER A 150 -1.68 -13.85 -8.11
CA SER A 150 -1.70 -13.20 -6.79
C SER A 150 -0.86 -11.94 -6.82
N ALA A 151 -1.48 -10.81 -6.44
CA ALA A 151 -0.84 -9.51 -6.41
C ALA A 151 -1.24 -8.76 -5.14
N TRP A 152 -0.42 -7.82 -4.71
CA TRP A 152 -0.75 -6.92 -3.61
C TRP A 152 -0.24 -5.50 -3.88
N ASN A 153 -0.86 -4.53 -3.21
CA ASN A 153 -0.34 -3.16 -3.17
C ASN A 153 -0.66 -2.50 -1.81
N LYS A 154 0.15 -1.53 -1.40
CA LYS A 154 -0.08 -0.74 -0.17
C LYS A 154 -0.11 0.75 -0.50
N ILE A 155 -1.23 1.39 -0.17
CA ILE A 155 -1.50 2.80 -0.47
C ILE A 155 -1.48 3.60 0.82
N PHE A 156 -0.85 4.77 0.79
CA PHE A 156 -0.72 5.65 1.95
C PHE A 156 -1.74 6.78 1.89
N PHE A 157 -2.33 7.08 3.03
CA PHE A 157 -3.35 8.10 3.24
C PHE A 157 -2.93 9.06 4.34
N ARG A 158 -3.12 10.34 4.09
CA ARG A 158 -3.04 11.39 5.11
C ARG A 158 -4.43 11.90 5.41
N VAL A 159 -4.88 11.65 6.63
CA VAL A 159 -6.16 12.18 7.12
C VAL A 159 -5.97 13.62 7.58
N LEU A 160 -6.65 14.56 6.92
CA LEU A 160 -6.60 15.97 7.29
C LEU A 160 -7.60 16.30 8.41
N PRO A 161 -7.29 17.27 9.29
CA PRO A 161 -8.25 17.82 10.23
C PRO A 161 -9.51 18.37 9.55
#